data_AF-A0A1D8GDR3-F1
#
_entry.id   AF-A0A1D8GDR3-F1
#
_cell.length_a   1.000
_cell.length_b   1.000
_cell.length_c   1.000
_cell.angle_alpha   90.00
_cell.angle_beta   90.00
_cell.angle_gamma   90.00
#
_symmetry.space_group_name_H-M   'P 1'
#
loop_
_entity.id
_entity.type
_entity.pdbx_description
1 polymer ?
#
loop_
_entity_poly.entity_id
_entity_poly.type
_entity_poly.pdbx_seq_one_letter_code
_entity_poly.pdbx_strand_id
1 'polypeptide(L)'
;MKNIATKELNYVKDFLSWELLSAKKCYQYAQQETNPQRKQLFMDTVNVHQQNYMSLLNYINQLNNEKNNTNTMNMNQGGQVH
;
A
#
# COMPACT_ATOMS: atom_id res chain seq x y z
N MET A 1 20.71 -5.68 1.92
CA MET A 1 19.49 -4.89 2.17
C MET A 1 19.04 -4.25 0.86
N LYS A 2 17.82 -4.53 0.37
CA LYS A 2 17.26 -3.81 -0.78
C LYS A 2 16.69 -2.48 -0.29
N ASN A 3 17.49 -1.42 -0.40
CA ASN A 3 16.96 -0.07 -0.30
C ASN A 3 15.93 0.10 -1.43
N ILE A 4 14.68 0.41 -1.09
CA ILE A 4 13.74 0.98 -2.08
C ILE A 4 14.37 2.26 -2.59
N ALA A 5 14.77 2.26 -3.85
CA ALA A 5 15.23 3.43 -4.55
C ALA A 5 14.05 4.41 -4.74
N THR A 6 14.34 5.70 -4.88
CA THR A 6 13.32 6.73 -5.12
C THR A 6 12.35 6.37 -6.25
N LYS A 7 12.86 5.69 -7.30
CA LYS A 7 12.05 5.16 -8.41
C LYS A 7 11.00 4.14 -7.97
N GLU A 8 11.36 3.22 -7.07
CA GLU A 8 10.45 2.18 -6.57
C GLU A 8 9.39 2.81 -5.67
N LEU A 9 9.75 3.80 -4.85
CA LEU A 9 8.78 4.55 -4.05
C LEU A 9 7.77 5.31 -4.93
N ASN A 10 8.22 5.89 -6.05
CA ASN A 10 7.34 6.58 -6.98
C ASN A 10 6.35 5.60 -7.64
N TYR A 11 6.80 4.43 -8.08
CA TYR A 11 5.88 3.41 -8.61
C TYR A 11 4.84 2.97 -7.58
N VAL A 12 5.23 2.81 -6.31
CA VAL A 12 4.26 2.45 -5.27
C VAL A 12 3.22 3.55 -5.04
N LYS A 13 3.60 4.83 -5.12
CA LYS A 13 2.65 5.95 -5.07
C LYS A 13 1.67 5.93 -6.26
N ASP A 14 2.15 5.58 -7.45
CA ASP A 14 1.30 5.43 -8.63
C ASP A 14 0.30 4.30 -8.43
N PHE A 15 0.74 3.13 -7.93
CA PHE A 15 -0.15 2.01 -7.61
C PHE A 15 -1.20 2.39 -6.55
N LEU A 16 -0.82 3.06 -5.46
CA LEU A 16 -1.78 3.55 -4.47
C LEU A 16 -2.83 4.47 -5.10
N SER A 17 -2.40 5.36 -6.00
CA SER A 17 -3.30 6.28 -6.70
C SER A 17 -4.25 5.53 -7.64
N TRP A 18 -3.77 4.50 -8.33
CA TRP A 18 -4.57 3.65 -9.21
C TRP A 18 -5.59 2.80 -8.46
N GLU A 19 -5.22 2.19 -7.33
CA GLU A 19 -6.16 1.42 -6.50
C GLU A 19 -7.29 2.33 -5.98
N LEU A 20 -6.96 3.53 -5.49
CA LEU A 20 -7.96 4.48 -5.01
C LEU A 20 -8.88 4.98 -6.12
N LEU A 21 -8.33 5.31 -7.28
CA LEU A 21 -9.11 5.76 -8.44
C LEU A 21 -10.04 4.65 -8.93
N SER A 22 -9.55 3.42 -9.01
CA SER A 22 -10.31 2.25 -9.47
C SER A 22 -11.46 1.94 -8.52
N ALA A 23 -11.22 1.97 -7.20
CA ALA A 23 -12.27 1.83 -6.19
C ALA A 23 -13.36 2.91 -6.36
N LYS A 24 -12.98 4.17 -6.53
CA LYS A 24 -13.95 5.27 -6.73
C LYS A 24 -14.78 5.08 -8.00
N LYS A 25 -14.16 4.71 -9.12
CA LYS A 25 -14.88 4.48 -10.38
C LYS A 25 -15.82 3.28 -10.31
N CYS A 26 -15.36 2.16 -9.73
CA CYS A 26 -16.22 0.99 -9.55
C CYS A 26 -17.43 1.32 -8.67
N TYR A 27 -17.23 2.09 -7.59
CA TYR A 27 -18.33 2.55 -6.76
C TYR A 27 -19.30 3.44 -7.54
N GLN A 28 -18.80 4.39 -8.34
CA GLN A 28 -19.64 5.24 -9.19
C GLN A 28 -20.46 4.42 -10.20
N TYR A 29 -19.85 3.42 -10.85
CA TYR A 29 -20.56 2.53 -11.78
C TYR A 29 -21.59 1.66 -11.08
N ALA A 30 -21.32 1.17 -9.86
CA ALA A 30 -22.29 0.46 -9.05
C ALA A 30 -23.56 1.29 -8.74
N GLN A 31 -23.42 2.62 -8.62
CA GLN A 31 -24.58 3.51 -8.40
C GLN A 31 -25.43 3.72 -9.67
N GLN A 32 -24.83 3.56 -10.86
CA GLN A 32 -25.51 3.72 -12.15
C GLN A 32 -26.07 2.40 -12.69
N GLU A 33 -25.69 1.27 -12.09
CA GLU A 33 -26.10 -0.07 -12.51
C GLU A 33 -27.46 -0.47 -11.93
N THR A 34 -28.35 -0.94 -12.81
CA THR A 34 -29.70 -1.37 -12.45
C THR A 34 -29.81 -2.88 -12.29
N ASN A 35 -28.92 -3.65 -12.93
CA ASN A 35 -28.86 -5.09 -12.76
C ASN A 35 -28.23 -5.44 -11.39
N PRO A 36 -28.95 -6.12 -10.48
CA PRO A 36 -28.45 -6.39 -9.13
C PRO A 36 -27.14 -7.20 -9.09
N GLN A 37 -26.99 -8.19 -9.98
CA GLN A 37 -25.80 -9.03 -10.03
C GLN A 37 -24.57 -8.25 -10.51
N ARG A 38 -24.71 -7.40 -11.53
CA ARG A 38 -23.61 -6.54 -12.00
C ARG A 38 -23.26 -5.47 -10.97
N LYS A 39 -24.27 -4.90 -10.29
CA LYS A 39 -24.05 -3.97 -9.19
C LYS A 39 -23.23 -4.60 -8.08
N GLN A 40 -23.57 -5.83 -7.68
CA GLN A 40 -22.80 -6.57 -6.68
C GLN A 40 -21.36 -6.80 -7.13
N LEU A 41 -21.14 -7.20 -8.39
CA LEU A 41 -19.79 -7.37 -8.93
C LEU A 41 -18.95 -6.09 -8.85
N PHE A 42 -19.53 -4.92 -9.16
CA PHE A 42 -18.83 -3.65 -8.99
C PHE A 42 -18.49 -3.38 -7.51
N MET A 43 -19.43 -3.64 -6.59
CA MET A 43 -19.19 -3.47 -5.15
C MET A 43 -18.10 -4.42 -4.62
N ASP A 44 -18.09 -5.67 -5.08
CA ASP A 44 -17.03 -6.62 -4.73
C ASP A 44 -15.66 -6.14 -5.24
N THR A 45 -15.64 -5.58 -6.44
CA THR A 45 -14.41 -4.99 -7.03
C THR A 45 -13.93 -3.76 -6.24
N VAL A 46 -14.84 -2.94 -5.70
CA VAL A 46 -14.47 -1.85 -4.77
C VAL A 46 -13.73 -2.40 -3.56
N ASN A 47 -14.25 -3.47 -2.94
CA ASN A 47 -13.64 -4.07 -1.76
C ASN A 47 -12.24 -4.61 -2.06
N VAL A 48 -12.03 -5.24 -3.22
CA VAL A 48 -10.71 -5.73 -3.65
C VAL A 48 -9.71 -4.57 -3.77
N HIS A 49 -10.07 -3.49 -4.46
CA HIS A 49 -9.17 -2.34 -4.60
C HIS A 49 -8.85 -1.65 -3.26
N GLN A 50 -9.82 -1.58 -2.34
CA GLN A 50 -9.57 -1.07 -0.99
C GLN A 50 -8.61 -1.96 -0.20
N GLN A 51 -8.77 -3.28 -0.27
CA GLN A 51 -7.87 -4.23 0.37
C GLN A 51 -6.45 -4.16 -0.20
N ASN A 52 -6.32 -4.03 -1.53
CA ASN A 52 -5.03 -3.87 -2.20
C ASN A 52 -4.34 -2.57 -1.76
N TYR A 53 -5.07 -1.45 -1.72
CA TYR A 53 -4.56 -0.18 -1.22
C TYR A 53 -4.01 -0.30 0.20
N MET A 54 -4.78 -0.89 1.11
CA MET A 54 -4.36 -1.07 2.51
C MET A 54 -3.16 -2.01 2.63
N SER A 55 -3.10 -3.06 1.82
CA SER A 55 -1.97 -3.99 1.79
C SER A 55 -0.68 -3.32 1.34
N LEU A 56 -0.75 -2.52 0.26
CA LEU A 56 0.39 -1.72 -0.22
C LEU A 56 0.84 -0.70 0.82
N LEU A 57 -0.12 0.00 1.45
CA LEU A 57 0.19 0.99 2.48
C LEU A 57 0.90 0.36 3.68
N ASN A 58 0.40 -0.78 4.16
CA ASN A 58 1.00 -1.53 5.26
C ASN A 58 2.41 -2.00 4.93
N TYR A 59 2.63 -2.50 3.71
CA TYR A 59 3.95 -2.92 3.24
C TYR A 59 4.96 -1.76 3.26
N ILE A 60 4.59 -0.58 2.78
CA ILE A 60 5.47 0.61 2.83
C ILE A 60 5.78 1.01 4.27
N ASN A 61 4.79 0.99 5.16
CA ASN A 61 4.97 1.34 6.56
C ASN A 61 5.93 0.37 7.26
N GLN A 62 5.82 -0.93 6.99
CA GLN A 62 6.75 -1.94 7.51
C GLN A 62 8.19 -1.67 7.05
N LEU A 63 8.39 -1.40 5.75
CA LEU A 63 9.72 -1.09 5.20
C LEU A 63 10.34 0.18 5.81
N ASN A 64 9.53 1.20 6.11
CA ASN A 64 10.00 2.40 6.79
C ASN A 64 10.39 2.11 8.25
N ASN A 65 9.64 1.24 8.94
CA ASN A 65 9.92 0.88 10.33
C ASN A 65 11.15 -0.02 10.47
N GLU A 66 11.40 -0.93 9.52
CA GLU A 66 12.61 -1.76 9.47
C GLU A 66 13.89 -0.92 9.33
N LYS A 67 13.84 0.17 8.55
CA LYS A 67 14.94 1.14 8.43
C LYS A 67 15.27 1.80 9.77
N ASN A 68 14.26 2.12 10.58
CA ASN A 68 14.45 2.76 11.89
C ASN A 68 15.08 1.81 12.92
N ASN A 69 14.71 0.52 12.89
CA ASN A 69 15.18 -0.46 13.87
C ASN A 69 16.62 -0.97 13.60
N THR A 70 17.07 -0.95 12.35
CA THR A 70 18.46 -1.30 12.00
C THR A 70 19.45 -0.24 12.48
N ASN A 71 19.03 1.02 12.56
CA ASN A 71 19.89 2.13 12.96
C ASN A 71 20.18 2.15 14.47
N THR A 72 19.28 1.62 15.30
CA THR A 72 19.45 1.54 16.77
C THR A 72 20.37 0.40 17.21
N MET A 73 20.39 -0.75 16.52
CA MET A 73 21.30 -1.86 16.88
C MET A 73 22.77 -1.57 16.56
N ASN A 74 23.05 -0.74 15.55
CA ASN A 74 24.43 -0.42 15.16
C ASN A 74 25.12 0.60 16.09
N MET A 75 24.36 1.37 16.88
CA MET A 75 24.92 2.31 17.87
C MET A 75 25.34 1.64 19.19
N ASN A 76 24.89 0.41 19.47
CA ASN A 76 25.13 -0.26 20.75
C ASN A 76 26.34 -1.21 20.75
N GLN A 77 27.13 -1.27 19.67
CA GLN A 77 28.33 -2.14 19.59
C GLN A 77 29.67 -1.37 19.60
N GLY A 78 29.67 -0.03 19.66
CA GLY A 78 30.89 0.78 19.62
C GLY A 78 31.49 1.16 20.98
N GLY A 79 30.98 0.65 22.11
CA GLY A 79 31.22 1.21 23.44
C GLY A 79 31.92 0.34 24.47
N GLN A 80 32.59 -0.75 24.10
CA GLN A 80 33.38 -1.56 25.03
C GLN A 80 34.71 -1.99 24.41
N VAL A 81 35.70 -1.11 24.49
CA VAL A 81 37.12 -1.50 24.44
C VAL A 81 37.67 -1.17 25.83
N HIS A 82 37.94 -2.23 26.60
CA HIS A 82 38.74 -2.18 27.83
C HIS A 82 40.19 -1.86 27.49
#